data_AF-A0AAV1PS26-F1
#
_entry.id   AF-A0AAV1PS26-F1
#
_cell.length_a   1.000
_cell.length_b   1.000
_cell.length_c   1.000
_cell.angle_alpha   90.00
_cell.angle_beta   90.00
_cell.angle_gamma   90.00
#
_symmetry.space_group_name_H-M   'P 1'
#
loop_
_entity.id
_entity.type
_entity.pdbx_description
1 polymer ?
#
loop_
_entity_poly.entity_id
_entity_poly.type
_entity_poly.pdbx_seq_one_letter_code
_entity_poly.pdbx_strand_id
1 'polypeptide(L)'
;SLCEEFLGLQPKPVCGTAKVEEGFGKFSTLISSSSVESKVVHKAVKMIHSSIARQCLQELTTTHNVSKADITDLLLTTDKLYESTQGKHKLLQDVHHIMVKRIYSVEDSKFSPLIQEIASETPGQEEMILLSASKRFDKDAVISQLVARYYYLKKKNFTEAKLWARSARDLSKDSSYMADTSAQVIKHELKNAIANCKEEPMPHEKLNMFLKVAQSAIDAFKETQSLAKKESSLRLQTKRDNCPFNTAGCLGEIQVGVLVIDLLQKTPVFSSENVRHDILSKVLSGDIKLQDVERCDQRQHKHRSYYIILRHFEDLLYSLKIRMKTNFDFLEEFHVNLGSGSGMKDSREQVVQNELFRGFKQYANLFCKTDSASLLKNKTMWNMVKENCPVYTSLWNYISQMRTSYHATMKEVYNGKRPIVHFFLGKKWGYERLVHLREIKRCSMVEEGQFVSMWEDGSLWEDKKVQQLLRRVTGEVKGKFILTATCEPGLKLKVIPMFQSQLSGTTERSKVSFFIGFSMKGPVALDIN
;
A
#
# COMPACT_ATOMS: atom_id res chain seq x y z
N SER A 1 9.45 43.80 -4.50
CA SER A 1 9.33 42.42 -5.03
C SER A 1 7.85 42.07 -5.13
N LEU A 2 7.45 41.04 -5.88
CA LEU A 2 6.03 40.66 -5.98
C LEU A 2 5.44 40.31 -4.60
N CYS A 3 6.22 39.67 -3.71
CA CYS A 3 5.76 39.37 -2.35
C CYS A 3 5.53 40.66 -1.53
N GLU A 4 6.41 41.66 -1.67
CA GLU A 4 6.22 42.97 -1.02
C GLU A 4 4.98 43.69 -1.57
N GLU A 5 4.74 43.64 -2.88
CA GLU A 5 3.53 44.21 -3.50
C GLU A 5 2.26 43.51 -3.00
N PHE A 6 2.25 42.17 -2.99
CA PHE A 6 1.13 41.38 -2.51
C PHE A 6 0.82 41.62 -1.04
N LEU A 7 1.85 41.82 -0.22
CA LEU A 7 1.70 42.16 1.20
C LEU A 7 1.40 43.64 1.46
N GLY A 8 1.26 44.46 0.41
CA GLY A 8 1.01 45.91 0.57
C GLY A 8 2.19 46.68 1.17
N LEU A 9 3.41 46.15 1.07
CA LEU A 9 4.65 46.76 1.58
C LEU A 9 5.31 47.70 0.56
N GLN A 10 4.53 48.21 -0.40
CA GLN A 10 4.95 49.17 -1.43
C GLN A 10 4.09 50.44 -1.34
N PRO A 11 4.64 51.63 -1.67
CA PRO A 11 6.01 51.87 -2.15
C PRO A 11 7.04 51.82 -1.02
N LYS A 12 8.31 51.55 -1.37
CA LYS A 12 9.42 51.61 -0.41
C LYS A 12 9.64 53.05 0.08
N PRO A 13 9.98 53.26 1.36
CA PRO A 13 10.20 54.59 1.90
C PRO A 13 11.39 55.28 1.21
N VAL A 14 11.27 56.61 1.01
CA VAL A 14 12.27 57.45 0.33
C VAL A 14 13.58 57.55 1.13
N CYS A 15 13.51 57.42 2.46
CA CYS A 15 14.65 57.27 3.36
C CYS A 15 14.36 56.19 4.42
N GLY A 16 15.38 55.43 4.84
CA GLY A 16 15.24 54.31 5.79
C GLY A 16 15.74 52.97 5.22
N THR A 17 15.55 51.87 5.96
CA THR A 17 15.95 50.54 5.49
C THR A 17 14.82 49.86 4.72
N ALA A 18 15.13 49.22 3.60
CA ALA A 18 14.13 48.50 2.78
C ALA A 18 13.84 47.08 3.32
N LYS A 19 13.94 46.88 4.64
CA LYS A 19 13.76 45.57 5.28
C LYS A 19 12.29 45.19 5.33
N VAL A 20 11.96 44.03 4.79
CA VAL A 20 10.59 43.47 4.81
C VAL A 20 10.06 43.37 6.25
N GLU A 21 10.93 43.09 7.21
CA GLU A 21 10.62 42.96 8.63
C GLU A 21 9.99 44.23 9.21
N GLU A 22 10.42 45.41 8.77
CA GLU A 22 9.87 46.70 9.23
C GLU A 22 8.41 46.85 8.79
N GLY A 23 8.06 46.31 7.62
CA GLY A 23 6.68 46.29 7.10
C GLY A 23 5.70 45.51 7.98
N PHE A 24 6.18 44.56 8.79
CA PHE A 24 5.34 43.80 9.73
C PHE A 24 5.19 44.50 11.10
N GLY A 25 5.88 45.61 11.34
CA GLY A 25 5.77 46.41 12.56
C GLY A 25 5.93 45.60 13.84
N LYS A 26 4.93 45.63 14.73
CA LYS A 26 4.91 44.88 16.00
C LYS A 26 4.97 43.35 15.83
N PHE A 27 4.69 42.85 14.63
CA PHE A 27 4.73 41.43 14.29
C PHE A 27 6.04 40.98 13.64
N SER A 28 7.01 41.89 13.47
CA SER A 28 8.33 41.57 12.93
C SER A 28 9.05 40.43 13.66
N THR A 29 8.77 40.25 14.96
CA THR A 29 9.31 39.17 15.79
C THR A 29 8.74 37.79 15.47
N LEU A 30 7.62 37.70 14.73
CA LEU A 30 6.98 36.44 14.35
C LEU A 30 7.55 35.84 13.06
N ILE A 31 8.37 36.61 12.35
CA ILE A 31 8.96 36.23 11.07
C ILE A 31 10.49 36.23 11.15
N SER A 32 11.12 35.43 10.29
CA SER A 32 12.56 35.42 10.09
C SER A 32 12.86 35.45 8.60
N SER A 33 13.97 36.09 8.26
CA SER A 33 14.48 36.12 6.90
C SER A 33 15.64 35.16 6.75
N SER A 34 15.68 34.48 5.60
CA SER A 34 16.78 33.59 5.24
C SER A 34 17.15 33.77 3.77
N SER A 35 18.43 33.66 3.47
CA SER A 35 18.91 33.54 2.09
C SER A 35 18.63 32.14 1.59
N VAL A 36 17.92 32.03 0.46
CA VAL A 36 17.60 30.76 -0.18
C VAL A 36 18.39 30.67 -1.49
N GLU A 37 19.22 29.63 -1.57
CA GLU A 37 19.91 29.29 -2.82
C GLU A 37 18.96 28.51 -3.74
N SER A 38 18.82 29.00 -4.96
CA SER A 38 18.02 28.44 -6.05
C SER A 38 18.82 28.65 -7.34
N LYS A 39 18.17 28.86 -8.50
CA LYS A 39 18.84 29.37 -9.71
C LYS A 39 19.52 30.74 -9.46
N VAL A 40 18.98 31.51 -8.51
CA VAL A 40 19.54 32.78 -8.03
C VAL A 40 19.32 32.83 -6.51
N VAL A 41 20.28 33.41 -5.78
CA VAL A 41 20.14 33.66 -4.35
C VAL A 41 19.11 34.76 -4.13
N HIS A 42 18.11 34.50 -3.29
CA HIS A 42 17.07 35.47 -2.95
C HIS A 42 16.73 35.42 -1.46
N LYS A 43 16.21 36.54 -0.93
CA LYS A 43 15.78 36.65 0.47
C LYS A 43 14.35 36.12 0.58
N ALA A 44 14.15 35.08 1.38
CA ALA A 44 12.83 34.54 1.70
C ALA A 44 12.44 34.91 3.14
N VAL A 45 11.14 35.02 3.39
CA VAL A 45 10.56 35.26 4.71
C VAL A 45 9.78 34.03 5.13
N LYS A 46 9.95 33.59 6.38
CA LYS A 46 9.22 32.48 6.98
C LYS A 46 8.75 32.83 8.39
N MET A 47 7.70 32.16 8.85
CA MET A 47 7.33 32.19 10.28
C MET A 47 8.46 31.57 11.11
N ILE A 48 8.74 32.13 12.30
CA ILE A 48 9.80 31.61 13.17
C ILE A 48 9.51 30.20 13.68
N HIS A 49 8.22 29.84 13.83
CA HIS A 49 7.81 28.54 14.34
C HIS A 49 6.41 28.15 13.82
N SER A 50 6.20 26.85 13.57
CA SER A 50 4.94 26.32 13.01
C SER A 50 3.74 26.51 13.94
N SER A 51 3.96 26.51 15.27
CA SER A 51 2.88 26.78 16.23
C SER A 51 2.28 28.17 16.07
N ILE A 52 3.10 29.17 15.71
CA ILE A 52 2.63 30.54 15.47
C ILE A 52 1.80 30.58 14.20
N ALA A 53 2.29 29.96 13.11
CA ALA A 53 1.52 29.86 11.87
C ALA A 53 0.14 29.22 12.10
N ARG A 54 0.08 28.16 12.92
CA ARG A 54 -1.19 27.52 13.32
C ARG A 54 -2.10 28.45 14.09
N GLN A 55 -1.57 29.22 15.05
CA GLN A 55 -2.36 30.20 15.79
C GLN A 55 -2.86 31.34 14.90
N CYS A 56 -2.05 31.82 13.94
CA CYS A 56 -2.50 32.80 12.96
C CYS A 56 -3.67 32.28 12.12
N LEU A 57 -3.61 31.02 11.65
CA LEU A 57 -4.72 30.41 10.92
C LEU A 57 -5.98 30.29 11.79
N GLN A 58 -5.83 29.88 13.06
CA GLN A 58 -6.93 29.79 14.00
C GLN A 58 -7.58 31.16 14.24
N GLU A 59 -6.79 32.23 14.27
CA GLU A 59 -7.29 33.57 14.52
C GLU A 59 -8.00 34.20 13.32
N LEU A 60 -7.56 33.88 12.10
CA LEU A 60 -8.30 34.22 10.88
C LEU A 60 -9.71 33.62 10.88
N THR A 61 -9.84 32.37 11.34
CA THR A 61 -11.14 31.71 11.48
C THR A 61 -11.96 32.33 12.61
N THR A 62 -11.37 32.53 13.79
CA THR A 62 -12.11 32.95 15.00
C THR A 62 -12.56 34.39 14.94
N THR A 63 -11.69 35.30 14.51
CA THR A 63 -11.94 36.75 14.56
C THR A 63 -12.44 37.31 13.23
N HIS A 64 -12.02 36.73 12.11
CA HIS A 64 -12.36 37.24 10.78
C HIS A 64 -13.32 36.35 9.98
N ASN A 65 -13.78 35.23 10.56
CA ASN A 65 -14.67 34.27 9.92
C ASN A 65 -14.17 33.79 8.54
N VAL A 66 -12.84 33.69 8.39
CA VAL A 66 -12.19 33.20 7.17
C VAL A 66 -11.95 31.70 7.36
N SER A 67 -12.61 30.88 6.53
CA SER A 67 -12.50 29.43 6.62
C SER A 67 -11.22 28.92 5.96
N LYS A 68 -10.80 27.69 6.29
CA LYS A 68 -9.70 27.03 5.56
C LYS A 68 -10.00 26.87 4.07
N ALA A 69 -11.27 26.71 3.69
CA ALA A 69 -11.67 26.66 2.29
C ALA A 69 -11.39 27.99 1.60
N ASP A 70 -11.77 29.12 2.20
CA ASP A 70 -11.52 30.46 1.63
C ASP A 70 -10.01 30.72 1.44
N ILE A 71 -9.21 30.37 2.45
CA ILE A 71 -7.73 30.51 2.39
C ILE A 71 -7.16 29.63 1.27
N THR A 72 -7.64 28.39 1.16
CA THR A 72 -7.15 27.43 0.16
C THR A 72 -7.56 27.84 -1.24
N ASP A 73 -8.79 28.31 -1.43
CA ASP A 73 -9.25 28.79 -2.73
C ASP A 73 -8.47 30.02 -3.18
N LEU A 74 -8.25 30.99 -2.28
CA LEU A 74 -7.40 32.15 -2.56
C LEU A 74 -5.99 31.72 -2.97
N LEU A 75 -5.39 30.76 -2.26
CA LEU A 75 -4.08 30.21 -2.58
C LEU A 75 -4.04 29.51 -3.94
N LEU A 76 -5.12 28.85 -4.35
CA LEU A 76 -5.19 28.13 -5.63
C LEU A 76 -5.55 29.05 -6.81
N THR A 77 -6.34 30.10 -6.59
CA THR A 77 -6.89 30.96 -7.65
C THR A 77 -6.05 32.22 -7.92
N THR A 78 -5.15 32.61 -7.01
CA THR A 78 -4.30 33.80 -7.20
C THR A 78 -3.17 33.54 -8.20
N ASP A 79 -3.39 33.85 -9.48
CA ASP A 79 -2.43 33.64 -10.57
C ASP A 79 -1.07 34.32 -10.36
N LYS A 80 -1.07 35.51 -9.75
CA LYS A 80 0.15 36.26 -9.42
C LYS A 80 1.18 35.41 -8.65
N LEU A 81 0.73 34.48 -7.78
CA LEU A 81 1.62 33.60 -7.02
C LEU A 81 2.37 32.59 -7.91
N TYR A 82 1.83 32.27 -9.09
CA TYR A 82 2.28 31.19 -9.97
C TYR A 82 2.80 31.63 -11.34
N GLU A 83 2.72 32.91 -11.72
CA GLU A 83 3.16 33.34 -13.05
C GLU A 83 4.70 33.40 -13.17
N SER A 84 5.39 34.21 -12.34
CA SER A 84 6.85 34.43 -12.48
C SER A 84 7.55 34.77 -11.15
N THR A 85 7.24 34.06 -10.06
CA THR A 85 7.87 34.26 -8.75
C THR A 85 9.13 33.43 -8.56
N GLN A 86 10.18 34.03 -7.98
CA GLN A 86 11.23 33.25 -7.31
C GLN A 86 10.57 32.39 -6.22
N GLY A 87 10.86 31.09 -6.20
CA GLY A 87 10.21 30.15 -5.29
C GLY A 87 8.92 29.49 -5.81
N LYS A 88 8.41 29.85 -7.00
CA LYS A 88 7.23 29.23 -7.65
C LYS A 88 7.25 27.70 -7.58
N HIS A 89 8.37 27.08 -7.95
CA HIS A 89 8.47 25.62 -7.99
C HIS A 89 8.28 25.00 -6.60
N LYS A 90 8.85 25.62 -5.57
CA LYS A 90 8.70 25.18 -4.18
C LYS A 90 7.27 25.38 -3.70
N LEU A 91 6.65 26.52 -4.01
CA LEU A 91 5.24 26.76 -3.70
C LEU A 91 4.32 25.72 -4.35
N LEU A 92 4.48 25.45 -5.65
CA LEU A 92 3.73 24.42 -6.36
C LEU A 92 3.89 23.04 -5.70
N GLN A 93 5.13 22.66 -5.35
CA GLN A 93 5.40 21.41 -4.64
C GLN A 93 4.71 21.34 -3.28
N ASP A 94 4.78 22.42 -2.49
CA ASP A 94 4.22 22.46 -1.14
C ASP A 94 2.69 22.46 -1.17
N VAL A 95 2.07 23.24 -2.05
CA VAL A 95 0.61 23.24 -2.26
C VAL A 95 0.14 21.87 -2.75
N HIS A 96 0.80 21.31 -3.76
CA HIS A 96 0.49 19.96 -4.23
C HIS A 96 0.60 18.94 -3.10
N HIS A 97 1.68 18.99 -2.31
CA HIS A 97 1.90 18.09 -1.17
C HIS A 97 0.77 18.15 -0.14
N ILE A 98 0.34 19.36 0.24
CA ILE A 98 -0.75 19.56 1.20
C ILE A 98 -2.08 19.04 0.64
N MET A 99 -2.31 19.17 -0.67
CA MET A 99 -3.54 18.69 -1.32
C MET A 99 -3.60 17.16 -1.40
N VAL A 100 -2.49 16.48 -1.73
CA VAL A 100 -2.53 15.03 -2.05
C VAL A 100 -2.00 14.12 -0.95
N LYS A 101 -1.09 14.59 -0.08
CA LYS A 101 -0.43 13.73 0.89
C LYS A 101 -1.37 13.38 2.03
N ARG A 102 -1.57 12.09 2.21
CA ARG A 102 -2.35 11.50 3.31
C ARG A 102 -1.43 11.18 4.48
N ILE A 103 -1.89 11.46 5.69
CA ILE A 103 -1.27 11.00 6.93
C ILE A 103 -2.08 9.79 7.39
N TYR A 104 -1.45 8.61 7.41
CA TYR A 104 -2.12 7.38 7.79
C TYR A 104 -2.05 7.23 9.32
N SER A 105 -3.15 7.50 10.01
CA SER A 105 -3.35 7.14 11.43
C SER A 105 -4.13 5.82 11.54
N VAL A 106 -4.48 5.39 12.76
CA VAL A 106 -5.28 4.18 13.01
C VAL A 106 -6.66 4.25 12.34
N GLU A 107 -7.18 5.47 12.11
CA GLU A 107 -8.36 5.72 11.30
C GLU A 107 -7.95 6.01 9.84
N ASP A 108 -8.39 5.16 8.92
CA ASP A 108 -8.04 5.23 7.49
C ASP A 108 -8.41 6.58 6.87
N SER A 109 -7.42 7.48 6.80
CA SER A 109 -7.57 8.82 6.23
C SER A 109 -7.67 8.74 4.70
N LYS A 110 -8.90 8.91 4.19
CA LYS A 110 -9.23 8.80 2.75
C LYS A 110 -8.67 9.96 1.91
N PHE A 111 -8.39 11.11 2.53
CA PHE A 111 -7.97 12.37 1.89
C PHE A 111 -6.84 13.04 2.70
N SER A 112 -6.21 14.10 2.18
CA SER A 112 -5.18 14.81 2.95
C SER A 112 -5.77 15.49 4.19
N PRO A 113 -4.95 15.78 5.23
CA PRO A 113 -5.43 16.49 6.41
C PRO A 113 -6.17 17.79 6.09
N LEU A 114 -5.68 18.57 5.11
CA LEU A 114 -6.33 19.80 4.67
C LEU A 114 -7.77 19.54 4.19
N ILE A 115 -7.97 18.54 3.32
CA ILE A 115 -9.29 18.20 2.80
C ILE A 115 -10.21 17.67 3.90
N GLN A 116 -9.67 16.95 4.89
CA GLN A 116 -10.43 16.49 6.04
C GLN A 116 -10.87 17.65 6.95
N GLU A 117 -9.96 18.59 7.23
CA GLU A 117 -10.26 19.78 8.02
C GLU A 117 -11.30 20.65 7.31
N ILE A 118 -11.17 20.90 6.01
CA ILE A 118 -12.17 21.63 5.22
C ILE A 118 -13.52 20.91 5.27
N ALA A 119 -13.54 19.60 5.06
CA ALA A 119 -14.78 18.81 5.13
C ALA A 119 -15.45 18.85 6.52
N SER A 120 -14.68 19.07 7.59
CA SER A 120 -15.19 19.19 8.95
C SER A 120 -15.66 20.61 9.29
N GLU A 121 -14.97 21.62 8.77
CA GLU A 121 -15.23 23.04 9.04
C GLU A 121 -16.35 23.59 8.14
N THR A 122 -16.29 23.31 6.83
CA THR A 122 -17.25 23.76 5.83
C THR A 122 -17.69 22.61 4.89
N PRO A 123 -18.56 21.71 5.37
CA PRO A 123 -18.99 20.54 4.61
C PRO A 123 -19.53 20.88 3.21
N GLY A 124 -18.94 20.29 2.18
CA GLY A 124 -19.31 20.46 0.78
C GLY A 124 -18.39 21.40 0.01
N GLN A 125 -17.70 22.33 0.67
CA GLN A 125 -16.75 23.24 0.00
C GLN A 125 -15.50 22.51 -0.50
N GLU A 126 -15.18 21.33 0.03
CA GLU A 126 -14.05 20.54 -0.47
C GLU A 126 -14.17 20.19 -1.96
N GLU A 127 -15.39 20.11 -2.52
CA GLU A 127 -15.60 19.91 -3.97
C GLU A 127 -15.05 21.09 -4.77
N MET A 128 -15.40 22.31 -4.35
CA MET A 128 -14.96 23.53 -5.02
C MET A 128 -13.43 23.64 -4.95
N ILE A 129 -12.83 23.36 -3.79
CA ILE A 129 -11.37 23.37 -3.60
C ILE A 129 -10.67 22.36 -4.49
N LEU A 130 -11.21 21.15 -4.61
CA LEU A 130 -10.67 20.12 -5.49
C LEU A 130 -10.76 20.53 -6.97
N LEU A 131 -11.84 21.19 -7.38
CA LEU A 131 -11.99 21.72 -8.73
C LEU A 131 -11.04 22.90 -8.99
N SER A 132 -10.88 23.83 -8.04
CA SER A 132 -9.88 24.91 -8.12
C SER A 132 -8.46 24.35 -8.23
N ALA A 133 -8.15 23.29 -7.49
CA ALA A 133 -6.88 22.59 -7.61
C ALA A 133 -6.73 21.92 -8.98
N SER A 134 -7.76 21.27 -9.51
CA SER A 134 -7.68 20.66 -10.84
C SER A 134 -7.44 21.68 -11.96
N LYS A 135 -7.94 22.91 -11.81
CA LYS A 135 -7.63 24.00 -12.74
C LYS A 135 -6.20 24.49 -12.60
N ARG A 136 -5.69 24.62 -11.37
CA ARG A 136 -4.30 25.06 -11.11
C ARG A 136 -3.27 24.03 -11.56
N PHE A 137 -3.60 22.75 -11.42
CA PHE A 137 -2.76 21.60 -11.74
C PHE A 137 -3.37 20.81 -12.92
N ASP A 138 -3.69 21.50 -14.02
CA ASP A 138 -4.41 20.98 -15.19
C ASP A 138 -3.73 19.76 -15.86
N LYS A 139 -2.41 19.64 -15.71
CA LYS A 139 -1.59 18.54 -16.25
C LYS A 139 -1.19 17.50 -15.22
N ASP A 140 -1.76 17.54 -14.01
CA ASP A 140 -1.39 16.65 -12.92
C ASP A 140 -2.36 15.46 -12.78
N ALA A 141 -1.87 14.27 -13.13
CA ALA A 141 -2.66 13.04 -13.04
C ALA A 141 -3.09 12.69 -11.60
N VAL A 142 -2.28 13.05 -10.59
CA VAL A 142 -2.56 12.76 -9.18
C VAL A 142 -3.70 13.63 -8.67
N ILE A 143 -3.76 14.89 -9.09
CA ILE A 143 -4.89 15.77 -8.78
C ILE A 143 -6.17 15.28 -9.46
N SER A 144 -6.14 14.91 -10.74
CA SER A 144 -7.30 14.29 -11.40
C SER A 144 -7.75 13.01 -10.70
N GLN A 145 -6.82 12.16 -10.26
CA GLN A 145 -7.10 10.98 -9.44
C GLN A 145 -7.76 11.36 -8.09
N LEU A 146 -7.28 12.41 -7.42
CA LEU A 146 -7.85 12.89 -6.15
C LEU A 146 -9.31 13.33 -6.32
N VAL A 147 -9.64 14.04 -7.40
CA VAL A 147 -11.02 14.43 -7.74
C VAL A 147 -11.89 13.20 -8.02
N ALA A 148 -11.39 12.23 -8.79
CA ALA A 148 -12.11 10.97 -9.03
C ALA A 148 -12.43 10.25 -7.71
N ARG A 149 -11.46 10.16 -6.80
CA ARG A 149 -11.61 9.59 -5.45
C ARG A 149 -12.67 10.29 -4.64
N TYR A 150 -12.71 11.62 -4.68
CA TYR A 150 -13.75 12.39 -4.02
C TYR A 150 -15.14 11.99 -4.50
N TYR A 151 -15.33 11.90 -5.82
CA TYR A 151 -16.63 11.56 -6.40
C TYR A 151 -17.10 10.13 -6.07
N TYR A 152 -16.23 9.10 -6.15
CA TYR A 152 -16.68 7.72 -5.85
C TYR A 152 -16.70 7.38 -4.34
N LEU A 153 -15.87 8.02 -3.52
CA LEU A 153 -15.83 7.75 -2.07
C LEU A 153 -16.87 8.56 -1.31
N LYS A 154 -17.00 9.87 -1.59
CA LYS A 154 -17.85 10.79 -0.81
C LYS A 154 -19.18 11.08 -1.51
N LYS A 155 -19.17 11.62 -2.73
CA LYS A 155 -20.40 12.06 -3.43
C LYS A 155 -21.25 10.92 -4.01
N LYS A 156 -20.64 9.76 -4.29
CA LYS A 156 -21.28 8.63 -5.01
C LYS A 156 -21.78 9.00 -6.42
N ASN A 157 -21.17 10.00 -7.04
CA ASN A 157 -21.41 10.32 -8.45
C ASN A 157 -20.40 9.57 -9.33
N PHE A 158 -20.79 8.41 -9.83
CA PHE A 158 -19.90 7.54 -10.61
C PHE A 158 -19.66 8.05 -12.04
N THR A 159 -20.54 8.88 -12.59
CA THR A 159 -20.35 9.50 -13.91
C THR A 159 -19.18 10.48 -13.86
N GLU A 160 -19.19 11.41 -12.90
CA GLU A 160 -18.07 12.34 -12.69
C GLU A 160 -16.79 11.60 -12.31
N ALA A 161 -16.88 10.60 -11.42
CA ALA A 161 -15.72 9.81 -11.03
C ALA A 161 -15.04 9.12 -12.23
N LYS A 162 -15.83 8.60 -13.20
CA LYS A 162 -15.31 8.00 -14.43
C LYS A 162 -14.64 9.04 -15.34
N LEU A 163 -15.20 10.24 -15.47
CA LEU A 163 -14.62 11.32 -16.27
C LEU A 163 -13.23 11.71 -15.72
N TRP A 164 -13.13 11.95 -14.41
CA TRP A 164 -11.88 12.30 -13.77
C TRP A 164 -10.85 11.16 -13.76
N ALA A 165 -11.29 9.91 -13.60
CA ALA A 165 -10.39 8.75 -13.70
C ALA A 165 -9.82 8.57 -15.11
N ARG A 166 -10.63 8.85 -16.16
CA ARG A 166 -10.15 8.88 -17.55
C ARG A 166 -9.15 10.01 -17.78
N SER A 167 -9.44 11.21 -17.29
CA SER A 167 -8.49 12.34 -17.35
C SER A 167 -7.14 11.98 -16.70
N ALA A 168 -7.14 11.39 -15.50
CA ALA A 168 -5.92 10.94 -14.83
C ALA A 168 -5.13 9.91 -15.67
N ARG A 169 -5.85 8.97 -16.30
CA ARG A 169 -5.27 7.95 -17.18
C ARG A 169 -4.70 8.55 -18.47
N ASP A 170 -5.36 9.53 -19.07
CA ASP A 170 -4.87 10.18 -20.29
C ASP A 170 -3.59 10.98 -20.04
N LEU A 171 -3.47 11.60 -18.85
CA LEU A 171 -2.27 12.30 -18.40
C LEU A 171 -1.09 11.35 -18.07
N SER A 172 -1.36 10.10 -17.71
CA SER A 172 -0.32 9.12 -17.37
C SER A 172 -0.74 7.68 -17.76
N LYS A 173 -0.68 7.39 -19.06
CA LYS A 173 -1.23 6.16 -19.67
C LYS A 173 -0.59 4.87 -19.18
N ASP A 174 0.72 4.89 -18.92
CA ASP A 174 1.48 3.72 -18.50
C ASP A 174 1.50 3.52 -16.98
N SER A 175 0.75 4.35 -16.23
CA SER A 175 0.70 4.28 -14.76
C SER A 175 -0.35 3.28 -14.26
N SER A 176 0.12 2.24 -13.59
CA SER A 176 -0.68 1.28 -12.84
C SER A 176 -1.54 1.95 -11.78
N TYR A 177 -1.11 3.07 -11.18
CA TYR A 177 -1.89 3.81 -10.18
C TYR A 177 -3.07 4.58 -10.80
N MET A 178 -2.90 5.09 -12.03
CA MET A 178 -4.00 5.76 -12.75
C MET A 178 -4.99 4.75 -13.31
N ALA A 179 -4.50 3.61 -13.80
CA ALA A 179 -5.35 2.49 -14.18
C ALA A 179 -6.14 1.94 -12.98
N ASP A 180 -5.49 1.76 -11.82
CA ASP A 180 -6.15 1.34 -10.58
C ASP A 180 -7.31 2.28 -10.24
N THR A 181 -7.11 3.60 -10.33
CA THR A 181 -8.17 4.57 -10.06
C THR A 181 -9.42 4.31 -10.88
N SER A 182 -9.29 4.01 -12.16
CA SER A 182 -10.41 3.64 -13.04
C SER A 182 -11.10 2.35 -12.57
N ALA A 183 -10.31 1.32 -12.22
CA ALA A 183 -10.85 0.06 -11.71
C ALA A 183 -11.57 0.23 -10.36
N GLN A 184 -11.03 1.06 -9.46
CA GLN A 184 -11.65 1.38 -8.17
C GLN A 184 -13.02 2.07 -8.36
N VAL A 185 -13.16 2.99 -9.32
CA VAL A 185 -14.44 3.64 -9.61
C VAL A 185 -15.51 2.60 -9.99
N ILE A 186 -15.18 1.68 -10.91
CA ILE A 186 -16.12 0.63 -11.36
C ILE A 186 -16.46 -0.33 -10.22
N LYS A 187 -15.48 -0.74 -9.41
CA LYS A 187 -15.70 -1.58 -8.23
C LYS A 187 -16.64 -0.91 -7.22
N HIS A 188 -16.43 0.38 -6.94
CA HIS A 188 -17.25 1.13 -6.01
C HIS A 188 -18.66 1.39 -6.55
N GLU A 189 -18.81 1.58 -7.86
CA GLU A 189 -20.10 1.65 -8.54
C GLU A 189 -20.88 0.34 -8.36
N LEU A 190 -20.24 -0.81 -8.64
CA LEU A 190 -20.82 -2.14 -8.41
C LEU A 190 -21.26 -2.32 -6.95
N LYS A 191 -20.34 -2.05 -6.01
CA LYS A 191 -20.61 -2.18 -4.57
C LYS A 191 -21.80 -1.31 -4.14
N ASN A 192 -21.86 -0.07 -4.61
CA ASN A 192 -22.94 0.85 -4.31
C ASN A 192 -24.27 0.37 -4.92
N ALA A 193 -24.24 -0.10 -6.16
CA ALA A 193 -25.44 -0.58 -6.85
C ALA A 193 -26.01 -1.85 -6.21
N ILE A 194 -25.15 -2.79 -5.77
CA ILE A 194 -25.55 -3.98 -5.01
C ILE A 194 -26.14 -3.58 -3.65
N ALA A 195 -25.52 -2.65 -2.93
CA ALA A 195 -26.00 -2.20 -1.61
C ALA A 195 -27.36 -1.51 -1.67
N ASN A 196 -27.65 -0.80 -2.77
CA ASN A 196 -28.93 -0.11 -2.98
C ASN A 196 -30.03 -1.02 -3.55
N CYS A 197 -29.72 -2.27 -3.90
CA CYS A 197 -30.71 -3.24 -4.37
C CYS A 197 -31.41 -3.89 -3.17
N LYS A 198 -32.64 -3.46 -2.87
CA LYS A 198 -33.46 -3.94 -1.74
C LYS A 198 -34.43 -5.07 -2.09
N GLU A 199 -34.54 -5.43 -3.36
CA GLU A 199 -35.50 -6.44 -3.82
C GLU A 199 -34.99 -7.86 -3.54
N GLU A 200 -35.84 -8.68 -2.91
CA GLU A 200 -35.59 -10.08 -2.62
C GLU A 200 -36.75 -10.94 -3.19
N PRO A 201 -36.47 -11.90 -4.10
CA PRO A 201 -35.19 -12.18 -4.72
C PRO A 201 -34.74 -11.09 -5.71
N MET A 202 -33.43 -10.98 -5.93
CA MET A 202 -32.86 -9.98 -6.84
C MET A 202 -33.39 -10.17 -8.28
N PRO A 203 -33.89 -9.12 -8.97
CA PRO A 203 -34.33 -9.25 -10.35
C PRO A 203 -33.22 -9.62 -11.31
N HIS A 204 -33.58 -10.42 -12.31
CA HIS A 204 -32.68 -10.89 -13.35
C HIS A 204 -32.06 -9.75 -14.19
N GLU A 205 -32.79 -8.67 -14.50
CA GLU A 205 -32.24 -7.52 -15.23
C GLU A 205 -31.11 -6.84 -14.45
N LYS A 206 -31.27 -6.70 -13.13
CA LYS A 206 -30.23 -6.16 -12.24
C LYS A 206 -29.03 -7.09 -12.14
N LEU A 207 -29.26 -8.41 -12.07
CA LEU A 207 -28.17 -9.40 -12.11
C LEU A 207 -27.31 -9.24 -13.37
N ASN A 208 -27.92 -9.14 -14.55
CA ASN A 208 -27.19 -8.93 -15.80
C ASN A 208 -26.35 -7.65 -15.76
N MET A 209 -26.95 -6.54 -15.31
CA MET A 209 -26.25 -5.27 -15.17
C MET A 209 -25.05 -5.38 -14.21
N PHE A 210 -25.25 -5.98 -13.04
CA PHE A 210 -24.18 -6.13 -12.03
C PHE A 210 -23.05 -7.05 -12.51
N LEU A 211 -23.35 -8.15 -13.21
CA LEU A 211 -22.33 -9.02 -13.79
C LEU A 211 -21.52 -8.33 -14.91
N LYS A 212 -22.15 -7.48 -15.74
CA LYS A 212 -21.41 -6.66 -16.73
C LYS A 212 -20.43 -5.70 -16.06
N VAL A 213 -20.86 -5.03 -14.99
CA VAL A 213 -20.00 -4.11 -14.23
C VAL A 213 -18.88 -4.88 -13.51
N ALA A 214 -19.18 -6.06 -12.95
CA ALA A 214 -18.18 -6.93 -12.33
C ALA A 214 -17.11 -7.42 -13.31
N GLN A 215 -17.53 -7.88 -14.49
CA GLN A 215 -16.61 -8.26 -15.57
C GLN A 215 -15.70 -7.09 -15.94
N SER A 216 -16.30 -5.90 -16.16
CA SER A 216 -15.55 -4.68 -16.48
C SER A 216 -14.55 -4.30 -15.38
N ALA A 217 -14.92 -4.46 -14.10
CA ALA A 217 -14.03 -4.19 -12.97
C ALA A 217 -12.85 -5.17 -12.92
N ILE A 218 -13.09 -6.46 -13.16
CA ILE A 218 -12.05 -7.50 -13.22
C ILE A 218 -11.07 -7.22 -14.36
N ASP A 219 -11.58 -6.87 -15.54
CA ASP A 219 -10.74 -6.56 -16.69
C ASP A 219 -9.88 -5.30 -16.42
N ALA A 220 -10.45 -4.27 -15.79
CA ALA A 220 -9.70 -3.07 -15.39
C ALA A 220 -8.62 -3.37 -14.32
N PHE A 221 -8.90 -4.25 -13.36
CA PHE A 221 -7.89 -4.68 -12.38
C PHE A 221 -6.80 -5.55 -13.01
N LYS A 222 -7.13 -6.38 -14.00
CA LYS A 222 -6.14 -7.13 -14.78
C LYS A 222 -5.23 -6.22 -15.61
N GLU A 223 -5.79 -5.19 -16.23
CA GLU A 223 -5.02 -4.14 -16.91
C GLU A 223 -4.04 -3.46 -15.92
N THR A 224 -4.53 -3.12 -14.73
CA THR A 224 -3.72 -2.55 -13.63
C THR A 224 -2.55 -3.46 -13.25
N GLN A 225 -2.79 -4.77 -13.08
CA GLN A 225 -1.75 -5.75 -12.77
C GLN A 225 -0.72 -5.87 -13.91
N SER A 226 -1.18 -5.85 -15.16
CA SER A 226 -0.31 -5.90 -16.35
C SER A 226 0.61 -4.68 -16.42
N LEU A 227 0.06 -3.48 -16.19
CA LEU A 227 0.84 -2.23 -16.13
C LEU A 227 1.85 -2.26 -14.98
N ALA A 228 1.48 -2.73 -13.79
CA ALA A 228 2.41 -2.86 -12.66
C ALA A 228 3.60 -3.79 -12.99
N LYS A 229 3.35 -4.90 -13.68
CA LYS A 229 4.40 -5.81 -14.17
C LYS A 229 5.31 -5.15 -15.21
N LYS A 230 4.73 -4.42 -16.17
CA LYS A 230 5.49 -3.66 -17.18
C LYS A 230 6.37 -2.59 -16.54
N GLU A 231 5.82 -1.79 -15.64
CA GLU A 231 6.56 -0.78 -14.87
C GLU A 231 7.75 -1.40 -14.13
N SER A 232 7.52 -2.51 -13.42
CA SER A 232 8.57 -3.17 -12.65
C SER A 232 9.67 -3.73 -13.55
N SER A 233 9.29 -4.34 -14.67
CA SER A 233 10.24 -4.87 -15.66
C SER A 233 11.12 -3.77 -16.25
N LEU A 234 10.54 -2.60 -16.55
CA LEU A 234 11.27 -1.43 -17.03
C LEU A 234 12.23 -0.86 -15.96
N ARG A 235 11.81 -0.84 -14.68
CA ARG A 235 12.66 -0.40 -13.56
C ARG A 235 13.89 -1.30 -13.39
N LEU A 236 13.72 -2.61 -13.54
CA LEU A 236 14.83 -3.57 -13.48
C LEU A 236 15.88 -3.32 -14.57
N GLN A 237 15.45 -2.96 -15.78
CA GLN A 237 16.35 -2.67 -16.90
C GLN A 237 17.09 -1.34 -16.71
N THR A 238 16.38 -0.31 -16.26
CA THR A 238 16.90 1.07 -16.18
C THR A 238 17.63 1.41 -14.88
N LYS A 239 17.58 0.53 -13.86
CA LYS A 239 18.12 0.75 -12.50
C LYS A 239 17.63 2.06 -11.86
N ARG A 240 16.40 2.48 -12.19
CA ARG A 240 15.79 3.70 -11.65
C ARG A 240 14.83 3.37 -10.52
N ASP A 241 14.94 4.17 -9.45
CA ASP A 241 13.94 4.33 -8.37
C ASP A 241 13.66 3.07 -7.50
N ASN A 242 13.47 3.29 -6.20
CA ASN A 242 13.08 2.30 -5.19
C ASN A 242 11.56 2.27 -4.96
N CYS A 243 10.73 2.67 -5.93
CA CYS A 243 9.28 2.61 -5.80
C CYS A 243 8.77 1.15 -5.68
N PRO A 244 7.87 0.87 -4.73
CA PRO A 244 7.33 -0.46 -4.52
C PRO A 244 6.44 -0.92 -5.68
N PHE A 245 6.37 -2.23 -5.87
CA PHE A 245 5.42 -2.85 -6.80
C PHE A 245 3.98 -2.55 -6.35
N ASN A 246 3.13 -2.15 -7.30
CA ASN A 246 1.73 -1.86 -7.02
C ASN A 246 0.89 -3.15 -6.96
N THR A 247 0.47 -3.55 -5.76
CA THR A 247 -0.35 -4.75 -5.53
C THR A 247 -1.86 -4.48 -5.50
N ALA A 248 -2.29 -3.22 -5.64
CA ALA A 248 -3.69 -2.83 -5.51
C ALA A 248 -4.60 -3.55 -6.51
N GLY A 249 -4.11 -3.82 -7.72
CA GLY A 249 -4.86 -4.55 -8.75
C GLY A 249 -5.23 -5.97 -8.35
N CYS A 250 -4.35 -6.68 -7.64
CA CYS A 250 -4.63 -8.04 -7.15
C CYS A 250 -5.69 -8.03 -6.04
N LEU A 251 -5.56 -7.10 -5.08
CA LEU A 251 -6.55 -6.93 -4.01
C LEU A 251 -7.91 -6.53 -4.57
N GLY A 252 -7.92 -5.63 -5.56
CA GLY A 252 -9.11 -5.16 -6.25
C GLY A 252 -9.87 -6.30 -6.94
N GLU A 253 -9.18 -7.18 -7.66
CA GLU A 253 -9.79 -8.35 -8.31
C GLU A 253 -10.41 -9.31 -7.28
N ILE A 254 -9.73 -9.57 -6.15
CA ILE A 254 -10.28 -10.36 -5.03
C ILE A 254 -11.56 -9.71 -4.49
N GLN A 255 -11.54 -8.39 -4.28
CA GLN A 255 -12.71 -7.66 -3.76
C GLN A 255 -13.89 -7.70 -4.73
N VAL A 256 -13.66 -7.69 -6.05
CA VAL A 256 -14.74 -7.90 -7.03
C VAL A 256 -15.25 -9.34 -6.96
N GLY A 257 -14.37 -10.34 -6.82
CA GLY A 257 -14.78 -11.74 -6.66
C GLY A 257 -15.68 -11.96 -5.44
N VAL A 258 -15.35 -11.32 -4.32
CA VAL A 258 -16.22 -11.23 -3.13
C VAL A 258 -17.60 -10.67 -3.48
N LEU A 259 -17.65 -9.53 -4.19
CA LEU A 259 -18.93 -8.93 -4.60
C LEU A 259 -19.74 -9.84 -5.53
N VAL A 260 -19.09 -10.60 -6.42
CA VAL A 260 -19.74 -11.59 -7.30
C VAL A 260 -20.31 -12.75 -6.49
N ILE A 261 -19.59 -13.26 -5.49
CA ILE A 261 -20.10 -14.31 -4.60
C ILE A 261 -21.33 -13.81 -3.84
N ASP A 262 -21.23 -12.64 -3.20
CA ASP A 262 -22.33 -12.02 -2.45
C ASP A 262 -23.55 -11.75 -3.36
N LEU A 263 -23.31 -11.33 -4.60
CA LEU A 263 -24.33 -11.11 -5.63
C LEU A 263 -25.07 -12.41 -5.97
N LEU A 264 -24.34 -13.48 -6.25
CA LEU A 264 -24.92 -14.76 -6.68
C LEU A 264 -25.70 -15.44 -5.56
N GLN A 265 -25.26 -15.32 -4.30
CA GLN A 265 -25.96 -15.85 -3.14
C GLN A 265 -27.35 -15.23 -2.92
N LYS A 266 -27.59 -14.02 -3.46
CA LYS A 266 -28.90 -13.34 -3.43
C LYS A 266 -29.82 -13.73 -4.59
N THR A 267 -29.35 -14.57 -5.51
CA THR A 267 -30.17 -15.05 -6.62
C THR A 267 -30.95 -16.31 -6.20
N PRO A 268 -32.13 -16.57 -6.78
CA PRO A 268 -32.92 -17.75 -6.44
C PRO A 268 -32.20 -19.07 -6.84
N VAL A 269 -31.29 -19.01 -7.82
CA VAL A 269 -30.49 -20.14 -8.32
C VAL A 269 -29.53 -20.68 -7.26
N PHE A 270 -28.84 -19.80 -6.54
CA PHE A 270 -27.76 -20.16 -5.60
C PHE A 270 -28.04 -19.77 -4.14
N SER A 271 -29.30 -19.50 -3.80
CA SER A 271 -29.74 -19.12 -2.44
C SER A 271 -29.22 -20.07 -1.35
N SER A 272 -29.03 -19.57 -0.13
CA SER A 272 -28.24 -20.17 0.97
C SER A 272 -28.72 -21.51 1.58
N GLU A 273 -29.63 -22.25 0.95
CA GLU A 273 -29.92 -23.63 1.35
C GLU A 273 -28.68 -24.51 1.12
N ASN A 274 -28.32 -25.39 2.07
CA ASN A 274 -27.03 -26.13 2.08
C ASN A 274 -26.65 -26.74 0.71
N VAL A 275 -27.60 -27.35 -0.01
CA VAL A 275 -27.34 -27.96 -1.34
C VAL A 275 -26.95 -26.93 -2.41
N ARG A 276 -27.54 -25.74 -2.37
CA ARG A 276 -27.28 -24.66 -3.34
C ARG A 276 -25.94 -23.96 -3.09
N HIS A 277 -25.43 -23.98 -1.86
CA HIS A 277 -24.07 -23.52 -1.55
C HIS A 277 -23.01 -24.38 -2.26
N ASP A 278 -23.16 -25.70 -2.21
CA ASP A 278 -22.22 -26.62 -2.88
C ASP A 278 -22.29 -26.51 -4.40
N ILE A 279 -23.48 -26.30 -4.96
CA ILE A 279 -23.66 -26.03 -6.39
C ILE A 279 -22.94 -24.74 -6.78
N LEU A 280 -23.13 -23.65 -6.04
CA LEU A 280 -22.44 -22.38 -6.29
C LEU A 280 -20.92 -22.56 -6.25
N SER A 281 -20.41 -23.27 -5.25
CA SER A 281 -18.99 -23.55 -5.10
C SER A 281 -18.42 -24.33 -6.30
N LYS A 282 -19.11 -25.39 -6.75
CA LYS A 282 -18.70 -26.20 -7.91
C LYS A 282 -18.79 -25.43 -9.22
N VAL A 283 -19.85 -24.65 -9.44
CA VAL A 283 -19.98 -23.77 -10.61
C VAL A 283 -18.83 -22.76 -10.64
N LEU A 284 -18.56 -22.06 -9.53
CA LEU A 284 -17.49 -21.06 -9.48
C LEU A 284 -16.07 -21.64 -9.48
N SER A 285 -15.96 -22.96 -9.27
CA SER A 285 -14.74 -23.74 -9.47
C SER A 285 -14.55 -24.19 -10.93
N GLY A 286 -15.60 -24.13 -11.75
CA GLY A 286 -15.63 -24.72 -13.09
C GLY A 286 -15.87 -26.24 -13.10
N ASP A 287 -16.22 -26.84 -11.95
CA ASP A 287 -16.40 -28.29 -11.80
C ASP A 287 -17.75 -28.77 -12.36
N ILE A 288 -18.75 -27.88 -12.41
CA ILE A 288 -20.10 -28.15 -12.96
C ILE A 288 -20.50 -27.01 -13.88
N LYS A 289 -21.12 -27.36 -15.02
CA LYS A 289 -21.67 -26.38 -15.97
C LYS A 289 -23.06 -25.93 -15.56
N LEU A 290 -23.39 -24.67 -15.84
CA LEU A 290 -24.72 -24.10 -15.60
C LEU A 290 -25.85 -24.88 -16.29
N GLN A 291 -25.56 -25.49 -17.45
CA GLN A 291 -26.53 -26.32 -18.17
C GLN A 291 -26.95 -27.56 -17.36
N ASP A 292 -26.01 -28.17 -16.63
CA ASP A 292 -26.28 -29.34 -15.81
C ASP A 292 -27.02 -28.94 -14.54
N VAL A 293 -26.69 -27.77 -13.97
CA VAL A 293 -27.45 -27.20 -12.85
C VAL A 293 -28.90 -26.90 -13.28
N GLU A 294 -29.08 -26.29 -14.45
CA GLU A 294 -30.40 -25.95 -14.99
C GLU A 294 -31.27 -27.20 -15.20
N ARG A 295 -30.68 -28.30 -15.73
CA ARG A 295 -31.39 -29.58 -15.92
C ARG A 295 -31.86 -30.22 -14.62
N CYS A 296 -31.10 -30.02 -13.54
CA CYS A 296 -31.40 -30.58 -12.23
C CYS A 296 -32.28 -29.66 -11.37
N ASP A 297 -32.63 -28.47 -11.85
CA ASP A 297 -33.41 -27.48 -11.10
C ASP A 297 -34.92 -27.76 -11.19
N GLN A 298 -35.52 -28.20 -10.07
CA GLN A 298 -36.95 -28.45 -9.97
C GLN A 298 -37.82 -27.20 -10.26
N ARG A 299 -37.24 -26.00 -10.16
CA ARG A 299 -37.90 -24.71 -10.45
C ARG A 299 -37.36 -24.05 -11.72
N GLN A 300 -36.78 -24.83 -12.64
CA GLN A 300 -36.18 -24.33 -13.89
C GLN A 300 -37.08 -23.34 -14.65
N HIS A 301 -38.39 -23.61 -14.74
CA HIS A 301 -39.34 -22.73 -15.42
C HIS A 301 -39.41 -21.31 -14.81
N LYS A 302 -39.23 -21.16 -13.49
CA LYS A 302 -39.15 -19.87 -12.80
C LYS A 302 -37.76 -19.22 -12.88
N HIS A 303 -36.71 -20.04 -12.97
CA HIS A 303 -35.32 -19.58 -12.94
C HIS A 303 -34.69 -19.40 -14.33
N ARG A 304 -35.42 -19.74 -15.40
CA ARG A 304 -34.93 -19.75 -16.79
C ARG A 304 -34.19 -18.47 -17.18
N SER A 305 -34.74 -17.30 -16.86
CA SER A 305 -34.12 -16.01 -17.19
C SER A 305 -32.75 -15.82 -16.50
N TYR A 306 -32.58 -16.33 -15.28
CA TYR A 306 -31.30 -16.29 -14.56
C TYR A 306 -30.26 -17.16 -15.26
N TYR A 307 -30.61 -18.41 -15.63
CA TYR A 307 -29.68 -19.29 -16.34
C TYR A 307 -29.26 -18.73 -17.71
N ILE A 308 -30.19 -18.09 -18.45
CA ILE A 308 -29.86 -17.41 -19.69
C ILE A 308 -28.79 -16.33 -19.43
N ILE A 309 -28.99 -15.49 -18.42
CA ILE A 309 -28.03 -14.43 -18.08
C ILE A 309 -26.71 -15.00 -17.61
N LEU A 310 -26.71 -15.93 -16.66
CA LEU A 310 -25.49 -16.54 -16.11
C LEU A 310 -24.63 -17.18 -17.20
N ARG A 311 -25.26 -17.79 -18.22
CA ARG A 311 -24.55 -18.37 -19.37
C ARG A 311 -23.77 -17.35 -20.22
N HIS A 312 -24.12 -16.06 -20.18
CA HIS A 312 -23.32 -15.02 -20.84
C HIS A 312 -22.02 -14.69 -20.09
N PHE A 313 -21.87 -15.18 -18.86
CA PHE A 313 -20.73 -14.89 -17.98
C PHE A 313 -19.99 -16.17 -17.56
N GLU A 314 -20.06 -17.25 -18.34
CA GLU A 314 -19.43 -18.54 -18.01
C GLU A 314 -17.93 -18.39 -17.72
N ASP A 315 -17.19 -17.67 -18.57
CA ASP A 315 -15.76 -17.45 -18.37
C ASP A 315 -15.46 -16.77 -17.03
N LEU A 316 -16.27 -15.78 -16.65
CA LEU A 316 -16.15 -15.07 -15.37
C LEU A 316 -16.40 -16.04 -14.21
N LEU A 317 -17.53 -16.74 -14.28
CA LEU A 317 -18.04 -17.57 -13.20
C LEU A 317 -17.14 -18.78 -12.98
N TYR A 318 -16.86 -19.55 -14.03
CA TYR A 318 -16.09 -20.79 -13.95
C TYR A 318 -14.62 -20.57 -13.57
N SER A 319 -14.07 -19.38 -13.84
CA SER A 319 -12.67 -19.06 -13.49
C SER A 319 -12.52 -18.27 -12.19
N LEU A 320 -13.60 -18.02 -11.45
CA LEU A 320 -13.56 -17.14 -10.28
C LEU A 320 -12.65 -17.70 -9.17
N LYS A 321 -12.81 -18.98 -8.81
CA LYS A 321 -12.00 -19.63 -7.77
C LYS A 321 -10.51 -19.57 -8.06
N ILE A 322 -10.12 -19.91 -9.29
CA ILE A 322 -8.70 -19.95 -9.68
C ILE A 322 -8.11 -18.54 -9.72
N ARG A 323 -8.85 -17.53 -10.21
CA ARG A 323 -8.39 -16.12 -10.21
C ARG A 323 -8.19 -15.57 -8.81
N MET A 324 -9.15 -15.80 -7.92
CA MET A 324 -9.02 -15.39 -6.52
C MET A 324 -7.84 -16.09 -5.86
N LYS A 325 -7.68 -17.41 -6.06
CA LYS A 325 -6.55 -18.17 -5.53
C LYS A 325 -5.21 -17.62 -6.02
N THR A 326 -5.05 -17.42 -7.32
CA THR A 326 -3.80 -16.87 -7.89
C THR A 326 -3.44 -15.52 -7.27
N ASN A 327 -4.43 -14.64 -7.06
CA ASN A 327 -4.19 -13.35 -6.41
C ASN A 327 -3.90 -13.48 -4.91
N PHE A 328 -4.56 -14.41 -4.19
CA PHE A 328 -4.24 -14.69 -2.79
C PHE A 328 -2.83 -15.23 -2.63
N ASP A 329 -2.46 -16.24 -3.40
CA ASP A 329 -1.13 -16.86 -3.38
C ASP A 329 -0.05 -15.80 -3.67
N PHE A 330 -0.26 -14.96 -4.68
CA PHE A 330 0.66 -13.86 -5.00
C PHE A 330 0.79 -12.83 -3.85
N LEU A 331 -0.32 -12.40 -3.27
CA LEU A 331 -0.31 -11.40 -2.18
C LEU A 331 0.28 -12.00 -0.90
N GLU A 332 0.01 -13.26 -0.60
CA GLU A 332 0.63 -13.98 0.51
C GLU A 332 2.14 -14.07 0.30
N GLU A 333 2.58 -14.56 -0.85
CA GLU A 333 3.99 -14.60 -1.22
C GLU A 333 4.65 -13.22 -1.10
N PHE A 334 4.01 -12.18 -1.63
CA PHE A 334 4.50 -10.81 -1.55
C PHE A 334 4.63 -10.35 -0.09
N HIS A 335 3.58 -10.45 0.72
CA HIS A 335 3.57 -9.92 2.09
C HIS A 335 4.33 -10.76 3.12
N VAL A 336 4.49 -12.06 2.89
CA VAL A 336 5.31 -12.94 3.73
C VAL A 336 6.77 -12.72 3.43
N ASN A 337 7.15 -12.57 2.17
CA ASN A 337 8.55 -12.54 1.79
C ASN A 337 9.12 -11.12 1.71
N LEU A 338 8.30 -10.11 1.47
CA LEU A 338 8.71 -8.72 1.27
C LEU A 338 8.06 -7.79 2.29
N GLY A 339 8.89 -6.96 2.93
CA GLY A 339 8.46 -5.94 3.87
C GLY A 339 9.16 -4.60 3.63
N SER A 340 8.84 -3.62 4.47
CA SER A 340 9.59 -2.36 4.57
C SER A 340 11.04 -2.62 5.02
N GLY A 341 11.87 -1.57 5.08
CA GLY A 341 13.27 -1.67 5.52
C GLY A 341 13.45 -2.36 6.89
N SER A 342 12.45 -2.25 7.77
CA SER A 342 12.38 -2.87 9.09
C SER A 342 11.70 -4.25 9.12
N GLY A 343 11.23 -4.74 7.96
CA GLY A 343 10.39 -5.94 7.88
C GLY A 343 8.99 -5.75 8.47
N MET A 344 8.61 -4.52 8.82
CA MET A 344 7.32 -4.18 9.43
C MET A 344 6.30 -3.79 8.37
N LYS A 345 5.04 -4.08 8.67
CA LYS A 345 3.89 -3.62 7.89
C LYS A 345 3.57 -2.20 8.32
N ASP A 346 3.61 -1.25 7.38
CA ASP A 346 3.09 0.09 7.66
C ASP A 346 1.56 0.04 7.87
N SER A 347 0.97 1.12 8.36
CA SER A 347 -0.48 1.18 8.60
C SER A 347 -1.30 0.89 7.33
N ARG A 348 -0.77 1.20 6.14
CA ARG A 348 -1.41 0.84 4.86
C ARG A 348 -1.41 -0.66 4.63
N GLU A 349 -0.28 -1.33 4.87
CA GLU A 349 -0.15 -2.77 4.75
C GLU A 349 -1.08 -3.50 5.73
N GLN A 350 -1.29 -2.97 6.94
CA GLN A 350 -2.27 -3.53 7.89
C GLN A 350 -3.71 -3.43 7.40
N VAL A 351 -4.14 -2.28 6.86
CA VAL A 351 -5.49 -2.13 6.28
C VAL A 351 -5.68 -3.12 5.11
N VAL A 352 -4.68 -3.23 4.24
CA VAL A 352 -4.68 -4.19 3.12
C VAL A 352 -4.78 -5.63 3.64
N GLN A 353 -4.07 -5.97 4.72
CA GLN A 353 -4.15 -7.30 5.33
C GLN A 353 -5.54 -7.61 5.89
N ASN A 354 -6.18 -6.65 6.54
CA ASN A 354 -7.53 -6.82 7.08
C ASN A 354 -8.55 -7.07 5.96
N GLU A 355 -8.43 -6.31 4.87
CA GLU A 355 -9.24 -6.50 3.67
C GLU A 355 -8.99 -7.85 3.00
N LEU A 356 -7.72 -8.27 2.91
CA LEU A 356 -7.33 -9.59 2.38
C LEU A 356 -7.90 -10.71 3.24
N PHE A 357 -7.82 -10.60 4.57
CA PHE A 357 -8.38 -11.59 5.49
C PHE A 357 -9.90 -11.70 5.35
N ARG A 358 -10.61 -10.57 5.18
CA ARG A 358 -12.05 -10.58 4.93
C ARG A 358 -12.37 -11.32 3.63
N GLY A 359 -11.64 -11.05 2.56
CA GLY A 359 -11.80 -11.75 1.28
C GLY A 359 -11.50 -13.24 1.41
N PHE A 360 -10.41 -13.61 2.08
CA PHE A 360 -10.01 -15.00 2.28
C PHE A 360 -11.04 -15.77 3.12
N LYS A 361 -11.64 -15.14 4.14
CA LYS A 361 -12.70 -15.75 4.93
C LYS A 361 -13.90 -16.15 4.06
N GLN A 362 -14.33 -15.28 3.15
CA GLN A 362 -15.41 -15.62 2.21
C GLN A 362 -14.98 -16.71 1.22
N TYR A 363 -13.77 -16.61 0.66
CA TYR A 363 -13.21 -17.62 -0.22
C TYR A 363 -13.18 -19.00 0.44
N ALA A 364 -12.64 -19.10 1.65
CA ALA A 364 -12.55 -20.35 2.41
C ALA A 364 -13.93 -20.89 2.79
N ASN A 365 -14.88 -20.01 3.15
CA ASN A 365 -16.24 -20.42 3.43
C ASN A 365 -16.91 -21.08 2.23
N LEU A 366 -16.71 -20.56 1.02
CA LEU A 366 -17.33 -21.08 -0.19
C LEU A 366 -16.59 -22.31 -0.74
N PHE A 367 -15.26 -22.24 -0.86
CA PHE A 367 -14.47 -23.21 -1.61
C PHE A 367 -13.74 -24.25 -0.76
N CYS A 368 -13.57 -24.02 0.55
CA CYS A 368 -12.80 -24.90 1.43
C CYS A 368 -13.68 -25.64 2.46
N LYS A 369 -14.97 -25.29 2.60
CA LYS A 369 -15.93 -26.01 3.46
C LYS A 369 -16.49 -27.29 2.81
N THR A 370 -15.63 -28.09 2.20
CA THR A 370 -15.98 -29.41 1.66
C THR A 370 -15.11 -30.43 2.40
N ASP A 371 -15.74 -31.38 3.11
CA ASP A 371 -15.15 -32.38 4.03
C ASP A 371 -13.61 -32.34 4.18
N SER A 372 -13.17 -31.39 5.01
CA SER A 372 -11.78 -31.16 5.40
C SER A 372 -11.11 -32.37 6.09
N ALA A 373 -11.89 -33.42 6.40
CA ALA A 373 -11.39 -34.70 6.91
C ALA A 373 -10.53 -35.49 5.90
N SER A 374 -10.62 -35.19 4.60
CA SER A 374 -9.88 -35.90 3.54
C SER A 374 -8.45 -35.39 3.31
N LEU A 375 -8.18 -34.09 3.53
CA LEU A 375 -6.89 -33.46 3.23
C LEU A 375 -5.87 -33.54 4.38
N LEU A 376 -6.32 -33.68 5.63
CA LEU A 376 -5.44 -33.84 6.80
C LEU A 376 -4.84 -35.26 6.95
N LYS A 377 -5.17 -36.19 6.05
CA LYS A 377 -4.67 -37.58 6.08
C LYS A 377 -3.36 -37.81 5.32
N ASN A 378 -2.76 -36.78 4.73
CA ASN A 378 -1.47 -36.93 4.05
C ASN A 378 -0.30 -36.93 5.06
N LYS A 379 -0.21 -38.01 5.87
CA LYS A 379 0.94 -38.36 6.74
C LYS A 379 2.27 -38.44 5.95
N THR A 380 2.18 -38.52 4.63
CA THR A 380 3.29 -38.72 3.68
C THR A 380 4.26 -37.54 3.64
N MET A 381 3.83 -36.30 3.90
CA MET A 381 4.77 -35.15 4.02
C MET A 381 5.63 -35.22 5.28
N TRP A 382 5.09 -35.69 6.41
CA TRP A 382 5.84 -35.80 7.67
C TRP A 382 6.91 -36.90 7.62
N ASN A 383 6.68 -37.94 6.82
CA ASN A 383 7.61 -39.05 6.68
C ASN A 383 8.79 -38.72 5.75
N MET A 384 8.60 -37.87 4.73
CA MET A 384 9.71 -37.40 3.87
C MET A 384 10.71 -36.47 4.59
N VAL A 385 10.33 -35.88 5.72
CA VAL A 385 11.22 -35.04 6.55
C VAL A 385 12.03 -35.88 7.54
N LYS A 386 11.73 -37.18 7.68
CA LYS A 386 12.34 -38.06 8.69
C LYS A 386 13.42 -39.00 8.18
N GLU A 387 13.70 -39.05 6.88
CA GLU A 387 14.73 -39.93 6.35
C GLU A 387 15.91 -39.12 5.77
N ASN A 388 17.09 -39.38 6.34
CA ASN A 388 18.42 -38.90 5.95
C ASN A 388 18.73 -37.42 6.19
N CYS A 389 19.08 -37.09 7.45
CA CYS A 389 19.98 -35.97 7.72
C CYS A 389 21.40 -36.53 7.91
N PRO A 390 22.24 -36.50 6.86
CA PRO A 390 23.65 -36.28 7.12
C PRO A 390 24.29 -35.21 6.21
N VAL A 391 25.28 -34.58 6.82
CA VAL A 391 26.34 -33.71 6.28
C VAL A 391 25.97 -32.23 6.02
N TYR A 392 26.47 -31.39 6.93
CA TYR A 392 26.52 -29.92 6.86
C TYR A 392 27.14 -29.36 5.56
N THR A 393 27.79 -30.18 4.73
CA THR A 393 28.32 -29.82 3.40
C THR A 393 27.23 -29.45 2.38
N SER A 394 25.98 -29.89 2.58
CA SER A 394 24.85 -29.54 1.68
C SER A 394 24.16 -28.22 2.06
N LEU A 395 24.43 -27.64 3.24
CA LEU A 395 23.77 -26.42 3.73
C LEU A 395 23.92 -25.25 2.76
N TRP A 396 25.12 -25.09 2.17
CA TRP A 396 25.36 -24.05 1.19
C TRP A 396 24.53 -24.25 -0.08
N ASN A 397 24.35 -25.49 -0.52
CA ASN A 397 23.53 -25.80 -1.68
C ASN A 397 22.07 -25.45 -1.41
N TYR A 398 21.54 -25.74 -0.21
CA TYR A 398 20.18 -25.35 0.17
C TYR A 398 20.01 -23.83 0.28
N ILE A 399 20.94 -23.12 0.92
CA ILE A 399 20.91 -21.65 0.99
C ILE A 399 20.97 -21.05 -0.42
N SER A 400 21.82 -21.61 -1.29
CA SER A 400 21.95 -21.17 -2.68
C SER A 400 20.66 -21.43 -3.47
N GLN A 401 20.06 -22.63 -3.36
CA GLN A 401 18.80 -22.97 -4.02
C GLN A 401 17.65 -22.09 -3.52
N MET A 402 17.53 -21.90 -2.21
CA MET A 402 16.53 -21.01 -1.60
C MET A 402 16.69 -19.58 -2.13
N ARG A 403 17.92 -19.09 -2.20
CA ARG A 403 18.22 -17.76 -2.75
C ARG A 403 17.88 -17.65 -4.24
N THR A 404 18.22 -18.67 -5.04
CA THR A 404 17.88 -18.70 -6.47
C THR A 404 16.37 -18.74 -6.69
N SER A 405 15.65 -19.58 -5.92
CA SER A 405 14.20 -19.65 -5.94
C SER A 405 13.55 -18.32 -5.54
N TYR A 406 13.99 -17.71 -4.43
CA TYR A 406 13.55 -16.38 -4.03
C TYR A 406 13.78 -15.36 -5.15
N HIS A 407 14.96 -15.37 -5.77
CA HIS A 407 15.24 -14.44 -6.85
C HIS A 407 14.38 -14.71 -8.07
N ALA A 408 14.13 -15.97 -8.46
CA ALA A 408 13.27 -16.29 -9.59
C ALA A 408 11.84 -15.80 -9.36
N THR A 409 11.26 -16.03 -8.18
CA THR A 409 9.88 -15.65 -7.85
C THR A 409 9.73 -14.16 -7.59
N MET A 410 10.66 -13.55 -6.84
CA MET A 410 10.52 -12.17 -6.34
C MET A 410 11.17 -11.12 -7.22
N LYS A 411 11.88 -11.50 -8.31
CA LYS A 411 12.62 -10.56 -9.18
C LYS A 411 11.75 -9.38 -9.63
N GLU A 412 10.51 -9.66 -10.00
CA GLU A 412 9.59 -8.66 -10.55
C GLU A 412 8.96 -7.76 -9.49
N VAL A 413 9.11 -8.07 -8.20
CA VAL A 413 8.35 -7.42 -7.13
C VAL A 413 9.21 -6.92 -5.96
N TYR A 414 10.53 -7.23 -5.94
CA TYR A 414 11.41 -6.86 -4.84
C TYR A 414 11.78 -5.36 -4.76
N ASN A 415 11.55 -4.58 -5.83
CA ASN A 415 11.95 -3.17 -5.86
C ASN A 415 11.26 -2.39 -4.74
N GLY A 416 12.01 -1.58 -4.00
CA GLY A 416 11.49 -0.82 -2.85
C GLY A 416 11.16 -1.63 -1.60
N LYS A 417 11.36 -2.95 -1.61
CA LYS A 417 11.09 -3.85 -0.49
C LYS A 417 12.32 -4.69 -0.14
N ARG A 418 12.34 -5.22 1.08
CA ARG A 418 13.41 -6.11 1.56
C ARG A 418 12.87 -7.46 1.98
N PRO A 419 13.67 -8.54 1.87
CA PRO A 419 13.33 -9.82 2.46
C PRO A 419 13.04 -9.65 3.95
N ILE A 420 11.90 -10.16 4.42
CA ILE A 420 11.58 -10.15 5.84
C ILE A 420 12.48 -11.16 6.57
N VAL A 421 12.97 -10.75 7.73
CA VAL A 421 13.67 -11.61 8.68
C VAL A 421 12.64 -12.18 9.64
N HIS A 422 12.25 -13.43 9.43
CA HIS A 422 11.21 -14.09 10.25
C HIS A 422 11.78 -14.68 11.53
N PHE A 423 13.00 -15.19 11.48
CA PHE A 423 13.65 -15.89 12.58
C PHE A 423 15.02 -15.31 12.88
N PHE A 424 15.44 -15.44 14.14
CA PHE A 424 16.71 -14.98 14.66
C PHE A 424 17.39 -16.10 15.43
N LEU A 425 18.72 -16.05 15.46
CA LEU A 425 19.51 -16.99 16.24
C LEU A 425 19.42 -16.66 17.73
N GLY A 426 18.75 -17.51 18.50
CA GLY A 426 18.60 -17.43 19.95
C GLY A 426 19.75 -18.08 20.72
N LYS A 427 19.73 -17.92 22.05
CA LYS A 427 20.72 -18.55 22.95
C LYS A 427 20.41 -20.01 23.29
N LYS A 428 19.16 -20.44 23.14
CA LYS A 428 18.69 -21.79 23.45
C LYS A 428 19.27 -22.86 22.51
N TRP A 429 18.92 -24.13 22.76
CA TRP A 429 19.40 -25.31 22.03
C TRP A 429 18.31 -25.92 21.15
N GLY A 430 18.71 -26.76 20.19
CA GLY A 430 17.79 -27.40 19.25
C GLY A 430 16.97 -26.39 18.44
N TYR A 431 15.71 -26.73 18.15
CA TYR A 431 14.79 -25.87 17.41
C TYR A 431 14.38 -24.61 18.19
N GLU A 432 14.47 -24.61 19.52
CA GLU A 432 14.22 -23.41 20.34
C GLU A 432 15.27 -22.31 20.12
N ARG A 433 16.36 -22.62 19.41
CA ARG A 433 17.33 -21.63 18.94
C ARG A 433 16.76 -20.72 17.85
N LEU A 434 15.66 -21.07 17.19
CA LEU A 434 15.00 -20.20 16.21
C LEU A 434 13.97 -19.33 16.92
N VAL A 435 14.33 -18.07 17.15
CA VAL A 435 13.46 -17.08 17.78
C VAL A 435 12.66 -16.37 16.70
N HIS A 436 11.33 -16.50 16.72
CA HIS A 436 10.48 -15.80 15.77
C HIS A 436 10.40 -14.30 16.08
N LEU A 437 10.29 -13.45 15.05
CA LEU A 437 10.21 -11.98 15.18
C LEU A 437 9.13 -11.50 16.17
N ARG A 438 7.99 -12.21 16.24
CA ARG A 438 6.91 -11.88 17.21
C ARG A 438 7.36 -12.01 18.66
N GLU A 439 8.28 -12.90 18.98
CA GLU A 439 8.81 -13.06 20.34
C GLU A 439 9.66 -11.85 20.75
N ILE A 440 10.48 -11.34 19.82
CA ILE A 440 11.27 -10.11 20.04
C ILE A 440 10.33 -8.93 20.32
N LYS A 441 9.26 -8.78 19.52
CA LYS A 441 8.23 -7.75 19.73
C LYS A 441 7.56 -7.86 21.10
N ARG A 442 7.20 -9.08 21.50
CA ARG A 442 6.54 -9.32 22.79
C ARG A 442 7.45 -8.98 23.97
N CYS A 443 8.76 -9.21 23.83
CA CYS A 443 9.74 -8.90 24.87
C CYS A 443 9.93 -7.40 25.09
N SER A 444 9.94 -6.59 24.02
CA SER A 444 10.21 -5.15 24.14
C SER A 444 9.06 -4.35 24.77
N MET A 445 7.80 -4.85 24.74
CA MET A 445 6.61 -4.16 25.29
C MET A 445 6.37 -2.76 24.72
N VAL A 446 6.64 -2.60 23.42
CA VAL A 446 6.61 -1.32 22.72
C VAL A 446 5.43 -1.31 21.74
N GLU A 447 4.71 -0.18 21.62
CA GLU A 447 3.69 0.01 20.58
C GLU A 447 4.29 -0.21 19.18
N GLU A 448 3.51 -0.71 18.21
CA GLU A 448 4.02 -1.09 16.88
C GLU A 448 4.79 0.05 16.17
N GLY A 449 4.36 1.30 16.33
CA GLY A 449 5.03 2.46 15.74
C GLY A 449 6.40 2.76 16.37
N GLN A 450 6.54 2.58 17.68
CA GLN A 450 7.81 2.79 18.39
C GLN A 450 8.81 1.65 18.09
N PHE A 451 8.34 0.41 17.89
CA PHE A 451 9.21 -0.71 17.51
C PHE A 451 9.92 -0.48 16.16
N VAL A 452 9.24 0.11 15.18
CA VAL A 452 9.83 0.44 13.86
C VAL A 452 10.99 1.42 14.03
N SER A 453 10.78 2.50 14.79
CA SER A 453 11.84 3.48 15.08
C SER A 453 13.04 2.80 15.73
N MET A 454 12.79 1.98 16.76
CA MET A 454 13.85 1.27 17.49
C MET A 454 14.63 0.30 16.61
N TRP A 455 13.97 -0.33 15.63
CA TRP A 455 14.65 -1.18 14.66
C TRP A 455 15.55 -0.37 13.73
N GLU A 456 15.08 0.79 13.27
CA GLU A 456 15.78 1.63 12.30
C GLU A 456 16.97 2.40 12.89
N ASP A 457 16.84 2.91 14.11
CA ASP A 457 17.92 3.61 14.83
C ASP A 457 18.88 2.66 15.56
N GLY A 458 18.53 1.38 15.67
CA GLY A 458 19.34 0.33 16.28
C GLY A 458 19.15 0.19 17.80
N SER A 459 18.39 1.07 18.46
CA SER A 459 18.14 1.01 19.91
C SER A 459 17.44 -0.27 20.35
N LEU A 460 16.73 -0.96 19.45
CA LEU A 460 16.15 -2.29 19.72
C LEU A 460 17.22 -3.30 20.17
N TRP A 461 18.43 -3.21 19.62
CA TRP A 461 19.51 -4.15 19.87
C TRP A 461 20.22 -3.91 21.21
N GLU A 462 19.98 -2.75 21.81
CA GLU A 462 20.45 -2.36 23.14
C GLU A 462 19.53 -2.88 24.26
N ASP A 463 18.28 -3.26 23.94
CA ASP A 463 17.33 -3.79 24.92
C ASP A 463 17.86 -5.09 25.55
N LYS A 464 18.01 -5.07 26.89
CA LYS A 464 18.51 -6.20 27.68
C LYS A 464 17.69 -7.48 27.47
N LYS A 465 16.37 -7.39 27.31
CA LYS A 465 15.51 -8.56 27.07
C LYS A 465 15.79 -9.16 25.69
N VAL A 466 15.99 -8.33 24.68
CA VAL A 466 16.37 -8.78 23.32
C VAL A 466 17.76 -9.42 23.34
N GLN A 467 18.73 -8.83 24.04
CA GLN A 467 20.07 -9.39 24.21
C GLN A 467 20.08 -10.70 25.03
N GLN A 468 19.16 -10.88 25.98
CA GLN A 468 18.99 -12.14 26.70
C GLN A 468 18.39 -13.24 25.82
N LEU A 469 17.52 -12.88 24.87
CA LEU A 469 16.87 -13.80 23.95
C LEU A 469 17.81 -14.25 22.82
N LEU A 470 18.54 -13.31 22.21
CA LEU A 470 19.32 -13.51 21.00
C LEU A 470 20.79 -13.83 21.26
N ARG A 471 21.37 -14.68 20.41
CA ARG A 471 22.79 -15.01 20.44
C ARG A 471 23.55 -14.08 19.50
N ARG A 472 24.42 -13.27 20.08
CA ARG A 472 25.44 -12.51 19.34
C ARG A 472 26.58 -13.46 18.93
N VAL A 473 27.04 -13.32 17.71
CA VAL A 473 28.15 -14.10 17.13
C VAL A 473 29.25 -13.17 16.66
N THR A 474 30.44 -13.72 16.42
CA THR A 474 31.59 -12.99 15.88
C THR A 474 31.95 -13.50 14.49
N GLY A 475 32.50 -12.64 13.65
CA GLY A 475 32.98 -13.01 12.33
C GLY A 475 34.03 -12.05 11.79
N GLU A 476 34.57 -12.38 10.62
CA GLU A 476 35.57 -11.60 9.92
C GLU A 476 34.97 -10.98 8.67
N VAL A 477 35.16 -9.67 8.48
CA VAL A 477 34.72 -8.96 7.27
C VAL A 477 35.56 -9.40 6.06
N LYS A 478 34.88 -9.78 4.98
CA LYS A 478 35.49 -10.13 3.69
C LYS A 478 34.74 -9.44 2.55
N GLY A 479 35.26 -8.31 2.08
CA GLY A 479 34.60 -7.45 1.10
C GLY A 479 33.21 -6.99 1.54
N LYS A 480 32.16 -7.54 0.92
CA LYS A 480 30.76 -7.14 1.17
C LYS A 480 29.98 -8.08 2.10
N PHE A 481 30.63 -9.06 2.72
CA PHE A 481 29.99 -10.05 3.59
C PHE A 481 30.87 -10.36 4.81
N ILE A 482 30.30 -11.08 5.77
CA ILE A 482 30.99 -11.52 6.97
C ILE A 482 31.10 -13.05 6.93
N LEU A 483 32.27 -13.57 7.32
CA LEU A 483 32.50 -14.99 7.53
C LEU A 483 32.46 -15.29 9.04
N THR A 484 31.52 -16.12 9.47
CA THR A 484 31.40 -16.55 10.86
C THR A 484 31.64 -18.05 10.99
N ALA A 485 32.27 -18.47 12.09
CA ALA A 485 32.50 -19.88 12.37
C ALA A 485 31.17 -20.56 12.73
N THR A 486 31.00 -21.80 12.29
CA THR A 486 29.88 -22.64 12.71
C THR A 486 30.32 -23.59 13.84
N CYS A 487 29.37 -24.38 14.35
CA CYS A 487 29.70 -25.47 15.29
C CYS A 487 30.55 -26.58 14.67
N GLU A 488 30.63 -26.63 13.34
CA GLU A 488 31.47 -27.57 12.61
C GLU A 488 32.86 -26.96 12.37
N PRO A 489 33.94 -27.57 12.89
CA PRO A 489 35.30 -27.10 12.66
C PRO A 489 35.62 -26.96 11.16
N GLY A 490 36.16 -25.81 10.76
CA GLY A 490 36.53 -25.54 9.36
C GLY A 490 35.42 -25.02 8.45
N LEU A 491 34.14 -25.13 8.86
CA LEU A 491 33.02 -24.56 8.09
C LEU A 491 32.77 -23.10 8.48
N LYS A 492 33.04 -22.17 7.55
CA LYS A 492 32.73 -20.74 7.67
C LYS A 492 31.42 -20.42 6.93
N LEU A 493 30.44 -19.86 7.64
CA LEU A 493 29.17 -19.39 7.06
C LEU A 493 29.34 -17.97 6.52
N LYS A 494 28.92 -17.75 5.27
CA LYS A 494 28.80 -16.42 4.69
C LYS A 494 27.48 -15.78 5.11
N VAL A 495 27.58 -14.62 5.75
CA VAL A 495 26.45 -13.81 6.21
C VAL A 495 26.50 -12.44 5.55
N ILE A 496 25.37 -11.98 5.01
CA ILE A 496 25.29 -10.68 4.32
C ILE A 496 24.72 -9.64 5.30
N PRO A 497 25.31 -8.44 5.45
CA PRO A 497 24.71 -7.37 6.24
C PRO A 497 23.30 -7.03 5.76
N MET A 498 22.39 -6.80 6.71
CA MET A 498 21.07 -6.27 6.38
C MET A 498 21.18 -4.88 5.74
N PHE A 499 22.08 -4.04 6.26
CA PHE A 499 22.41 -2.74 5.69
C PHE A 499 23.89 -2.69 5.32
N GLN A 500 24.19 -2.54 4.03
CA GLN A 500 25.58 -2.54 3.56
C GLN A 500 26.42 -1.38 4.14
N SER A 501 25.75 -0.27 4.51
CA SER A 501 26.37 0.85 5.22
C SER A 501 26.93 0.47 6.59
N GLN A 502 26.47 -0.61 7.22
CA GLN A 502 27.04 -1.07 8.49
C GLN A 502 28.46 -1.66 8.33
N LEU A 503 28.91 -1.89 7.09
CA LEU A 503 30.31 -2.23 6.80
C LEU A 503 31.11 -1.04 6.25
N SER A 504 30.48 0.11 5.97
CA SER A 504 31.21 1.28 5.48
C SER A 504 31.99 1.92 6.63
N GLY A 505 33.25 1.52 6.79
CA GLY A 505 34.13 1.94 7.88
C GLY A 505 34.98 0.80 8.45
N THR A 506 34.56 -0.46 8.26
CA THR A 506 35.33 -1.63 8.69
C THR A 506 36.39 -2.02 7.65
N THR A 507 37.62 -2.25 8.08
CA THR A 507 38.71 -2.72 7.19
C THR A 507 38.61 -4.22 6.93
N GLU A 508 39.13 -4.67 5.79
CA GLU A 508 39.18 -6.08 5.42
C GLU A 508 39.82 -6.91 6.56
N ARG A 509 39.24 -8.07 6.90
CA ARG A 509 39.62 -8.94 8.02
C ARG A 509 39.38 -8.38 9.42
N SER A 510 38.70 -7.24 9.57
CA SER A 510 38.23 -6.78 10.89
C SER A 510 37.32 -7.83 11.52
N LYS A 511 37.51 -8.06 12.82
CA LYS A 511 36.58 -8.86 13.64
C LYS A 511 35.39 -7.98 14.01
N VAL A 512 34.19 -8.48 13.73
CA VAL A 512 32.92 -7.81 14.04
C VAL A 512 32.02 -8.74 14.84
N SER A 513 31.12 -8.16 15.64
CA SER A 513 30.09 -8.89 16.38
C SER A 513 28.70 -8.48 15.93
N PHE A 514 27.77 -9.42 15.82
CA PHE A 514 26.44 -9.17 15.24
C PHE A 514 25.42 -10.23 15.63
N PHE A 515 24.13 -9.94 15.44
CA PHE A 515 23.05 -10.92 15.51
C PHE A 515 22.77 -11.53 14.14
N ILE A 516 22.40 -12.82 14.11
CA ILE A 516 22.00 -13.51 12.87
C ILE A 516 20.47 -13.53 12.77
N GLY A 517 19.96 -12.98 11.68
CA GLY A 517 18.60 -13.16 11.20
C GLY A 517 18.54 -14.14 10.03
N PHE A 518 17.40 -14.79 9.83
CA PHE A 518 17.14 -15.68 8.71
C PHE A 518 16.01 -15.12 7.84
N SER A 519 16.34 -14.81 6.59
CA SER A 519 15.39 -14.40 5.55
C SER A 519 15.36 -15.43 4.43
N MET A 520 14.43 -15.28 3.48
CA MET A 520 14.41 -16.12 2.27
C MET A 520 15.62 -15.91 1.34
N LYS A 521 16.44 -14.87 1.55
CA LYS A 521 17.74 -14.72 0.87
C LYS A 521 18.89 -15.44 1.58
N GLY A 522 18.62 -16.06 2.73
CA GLY A 522 19.62 -16.68 3.59
C GLY A 522 19.90 -15.87 4.87
N PRO A 523 20.98 -16.22 5.58
CA PRO A 523 21.35 -15.58 6.83
C PRO A 523 21.83 -14.14 6.61
N VAL A 524 21.36 -13.24 7.48
CA VAL A 524 21.68 -11.81 7.47
C VAL A 524 22.28 -11.36 8.80
N ALA A 525 23.23 -10.43 8.73
CA ALA A 525 23.86 -9.84 9.91
C ALA A 525 23.14 -8.54 10.28
N LEU A 526 22.82 -8.41 11.56
CA LEU A 526 22.12 -7.27 12.16
C LEU A 526 22.95 -6.74 13.32
N ASP A 527 22.88 -5.43 13.55
CA ASP A 527 23.60 -4.73 14.61
C ASP A 527 25.10 -5.07 14.66
N ILE A 528 25.81 -4.69 13.60
CA ILE A 528 27.23 -5.01 13.41
C ILE A 528 28.08 -3.99 14.17
N ASN A 529 28.86 -4.48 15.15
CA ASN A 529 29.79 -3.71 15.98
C ASN A 529 31.24 -4.15 15.77
#